data_AF-A0A7V9G8T3-F1
#
_entry.id   AF-A0A7V9G8T3-F1
#
_cell.length_a   1.000
_cell.length_b   1.000
_cell.length_c   1.000
_cell.angle_alpha   90.00
_cell.angle_beta   90.00
_cell.angle_gamma   90.00
#
_symmetry.space_group_name_H-M   'P 1'
#
loop_
_entity.id
_entity.type
_entity.pdbx_description
1 polymer ?
#
loop_
_entity_poly.entity_id
_entity_poly.type
_entity_poly.pdbx_seq_one_letter_code
_entity_poly.pdbx_strand_id
1 'polypeptide(L)'
;MAKAVVDPEELLRFIAALKRFNETTKNELGNINRQFRRLGETWQDEEQARFAESFELMVRVVGRFVDESDRQAPLLTRKAEAIREYLRPR
;
A
#
# COMPACT_ATOMS: atom_id res chain seq x y z
N MET A 1 15.50 -6.01 -27.33
CA MET A 1 15.46 -5.33 -26.02
C MET A 1 14.10 -4.66 -25.90
N ALA A 2 13.23 -5.14 -25.01
CA ALA A 2 11.89 -4.59 -24.86
C ALA A 2 12.00 -3.18 -24.27
N LYS A 3 12.06 -2.16 -25.14
CA LYS A 3 11.87 -0.76 -24.77
C LYS A 3 10.44 -0.65 -24.26
N ALA A 4 10.24 -0.77 -22.95
CA ALA A 4 8.99 -0.42 -22.34
C ALA A 4 8.77 1.08 -22.62
N VAL A 5 7.83 1.40 -23.50
CA VAL A 5 7.33 2.76 -23.69
C VAL A 5 6.45 3.04 -22.49
N VAL A 6 7.03 3.68 -21.47
CA VAL A 6 6.29 4.17 -20.31
C VAL A 6 6.11 5.66 -20.49
N ASP A 7 4.86 6.13 -20.47
CA ASP A 7 4.57 7.56 -20.33
C ASP A 7 4.97 8.00 -18.91
N PRO A 8 5.95 8.91 -18.76
CA PRO A 8 6.38 9.38 -17.45
C PRO A 8 5.23 10.05 -16.68
N GLU A 9 4.28 10.70 -17.35
CA GLU A 9 3.14 11.35 -16.71
C GLU A 9 2.12 10.32 -16.20
N GLU A 10 1.91 9.22 -16.93
CA GLU A 10 1.11 8.10 -16.46
C GLU A 10 1.72 7.45 -15.22
N LEU A 11 3.04 7.25 -15.22
CA LEU A 11 3.75 6.70 -14.07
C LEU A 11 3.66 7.63 -12.85
N LEU A 12 3.79 8.94 -13.02
CA LEU A 12 3.61 9.92 -11.94
C LEU A 12 2.17 9.92 -11.39
N ARG A 13 1.16 9.84 -12.27
CA ARG A 13 -0.25 9.71 -11.84
C ARG A 13 -0.46 8.45 -11.00
N PHE A 14 0.10 7.32 -11.42
CA PHE A 14 0.03 6.06 -10.67
C PHE A 14 0.71 6.18 -9.31
N ILE A 15 1.92 6.75 -9.23
CA ILE A 15 2.63 6.96 -7.96
C ILE A 15 1.81 7.82 -7.00
N ALA A 16 1.18 8.89 -7.50
CA ALA A 16 0.34 9.74 -6.68
C ALA A 16 -0.91 8.99 -6.16
N ALA A 17 -1.51 8.14 -6.99
CA ALA A 17 -2.61 7.27 -6.58
C ALA A 17 -2.17 6.23 -5.54
N LEU A 18 -0.99 5.62 -5.72
CA LEU A 18 -0.43 4.63 -4.81
C LEU A 18 -0.17 5.22 -3.42
N LYS A 19 0.40 6.43 -3.34
CA LYS A 19 0.62 7.14 -2.07
C LYS A 19 -0.69 7.41 -1.33
N ARG A 20 -1.70 7.93 -2.03
CA ARG A 20 -3.04 8.16 -1.45
C ARG A 20 -3.68 6.86 -0.97
N PHE A 21 -3.59 5.80 -1.78
CA PHE A 21 -4.07 4.48 -1.41
C PHE A 21 -3.42 4.00 -0.11
N ASN A 22 -2.09 4.06 -0.02
CA ASN A 22 -1.33 3.67 1.16
C ASN A 22 -1.74 4.44 2.42
N GLU A 23 -1.90 5.75 2.32
CA GLU A 23 -2.36 6.60 3.43
C GLU A 23 -3.77 6.21 3.90
N THR A 24 -4.72 6.07 2.97
CA THR A 24 -6.08 5.62 3.27
C THR A 24 -6.07 4.23 3.91
N THR A 25 -5.32 3.28 3.36
CA THR A 25 -5.24 1.91 3.89
C THR A 25 -4.65 1.88 5.29
N LYS A 26 -3.60 2.67 5.60
CA LYS A 26 -3.06 2.77 6.97
C LYS A 26 -4.11 3.24 7.97
N ASN A 27 -4.89 4.26 7.59
CA ASN A 27 -5.94 4.80 8.44
C ASN A 27 -7.05 3.77 8.70
N GLU A 28 -7.51 3.08 7.65
CA GLU A 28 -8.54 2.05 7.76
C GLU A 28 -8.05 0.83 8.55
N LEU A 29 -6.81 0.37 8.33
CA LEU A 29 -6.19 -0.69 9.14
C LEU A 29 -6.12 -0.30 10.62
N GLY A 30 -5.76 0.95 10.91
CA GLY A 30 -5.77 1.47 12.28
C GLY A 30 -7.18 1.47 12.89
N ASN A 31 -8.20 1.83 12.10
CA ASN A 31 -9.59 1.85 12.54
C ASN A 31 -10.13 0.45 12.84
N ILE A 32 -9.99 -0.48 11.90
CA ILE A 32 -10.48 -1.85 12.06
C ILE A 32 -9.77 -2.58 13.20
N ASN A 33 -8.47 -2.33 13.41
CA ASN A 33 -7.74 -2.89 14.56
C ASN A 33 -8.29 -2.40 15.91
N ARG A 34 -8.70 -1.12 16.01
CA ARG A 34 -9.35 -0.61 17.24
C ARG A 34 -10.70 -1.28 17.47
N GLN A 35 -11.50 -1.45 16.42
CA GLN A 35 -12.79 -2.13 16.52
C GLN A 35 -12.63 -3.60 16.91
N PHE A 36 -11.65 -4.29 16.32
CA PHE A 36 -11.31 -5.67 16.66
C PHE A 36 -10.91 -5.82 18.14
N ARG A 37 -10.07 -4.91 18.67
CA ARG A 37 -9.71 -4.91 20.10
C ARG A 37 -10.92 -4.74 21.01
N ARG A 38 -11.81 -3.80 20.68
CA ARG A 38 -13.06 -3.58 21.44
C ARG A 38 -13.97 -4.80 21.38
N LEU A 39 -14.06 -5.49 20.25
CA LEU A 39 -14.82 -6.72 20.10
C LEU A 39 -14.29 -7.82 21.05
N GLY A 40 -12.97 -7.92 21.22
CA GLY A 40 -12.34 -8.85 22.18
C GLY A 40 -12.65 -8.57 23.66
N GLU A 41 -13.20 -7.40 24.00
CA GLU A 41 -13.68 -7.11 25.36
C GLU A 41 -15.00 -7.84 25.65
N THR A 42 -15.82 -8.11 24.62
CA THR A 42 -17.16 -8.68 24.75
C THR A 42 -17.30 -10.08 24.14
N TRP A 43 -16.32 -10.53 23.36
CA TRP A 43 -16.31 -11.83 22.71
C TRP A 43 -15.02 -12.57 23.09
N GLN A 44 -15.14 -13.62 23.90
CA GLN A 44 -14.01 -14.37 24.46
C GLN A 44 -14.32 -15.87 24.48
N ASP A 45 -14.25 -16.50 23.31
CA ASP A 45 -14.41 -17.93 23.14
C ASP A 45 -13.39 -18.48 22.13
N GLU A 46 -13.43 -19.79 21.87
CA GLU A 46 -12.51 -20.41 20.91
C GLU A 46 -12.76 -19.97 19.45
N GLU A 47 -13.97 -19.56 19.09
CA GLU A 47 -14.27 -19.06 17.75
C GLU A 47 -13.61 -17.70 17.54
N GLN A 48 -13.68 -16.83 18.55
CA GLN A 48 -12.99 -15.56 18.57
C GLN A 48 -11.48 -15.76 18.43
N ALA A 49 -10.89 -16.73 19.13
CA ALA A 49 -9.46 -17.03 19.04
C ALA A 49 -9.04 -17.47 17.62
N ARG A 50 -9.82 -18.36 16.98
CA ARG A 50 -9.57 -18.80 15.59
C ARG A 50 -9.73 -17.66 14.59
N PHE A 51 -10.73 -16.81 14.78
CA PHE A 51 -10.92 -15.62 13.97
C PHE A 51 -9.76 -14.63 14.14
N ALA A 52 -9.32 -14.39 15.37
CA ALA A 52 -8.23 -13.48 15.72
C ALA A 52 -6.94 -13.82 14.96
N GLU A 53 -6.55 -15.09 14.96
CA GLU A 53 -5.36 -15.55 14.24
C GLU A 53 -5.41 -15.20 12.75
N SER A 54 -6.53 -15.53 12.10
CA SER A 54 -6.73 -15.24 10.67
C SER A 54 -6.78 -13.73 10.40
N PHE A 55 -7.46 -12.98 11.24
CA PHE A 55 -7.59 -11.52 11.14
C PHE A 55 -6.23 -10.82 11.25
N GLU A 56 -5.42 -11.18 12.25
CA GLU A 56 -4.09 -10.60 12.45
C GLU A 56 -3.13 -10.91 11.31
N LEU A 57 -3.20 -12.13 10.74
CA LEU A 57 -2.44 -12.48 9.55
C LEU A 57 -2.82 -11.61 8.35
N MET A 58 -4.11 -11.42 8.10
CA MET A 58 -4.59 -10.56 7.00
C MET A 58 -4.14 -9.11 7.18
N VAL A 59 -4.29 -8.55 8.38
CA VAL A 59 -3.83 -7.19 8.70
C VAL A 59 -2.33 -7.04 8.44
N ARG A 60 -1.52 -8.05 8.83
CA ARG A 60 -0.07 -8.04 8.59
C ARG A 60 0.27 -8.07 7.11
N VAL A 61 -0.45 -8.84 6.30
CA VAL A 61 -0.24 -8.90 4.83
C VAL A 61 -0.52 -7.54 4.20
N VAL A 62 -1.63 -6.89 4.55
CA VAL A 62 -1.96 -5.55 4.02
C VAL A 62 -0.95 -4.51 4.49
N GLY A 63 -0.55 -4.54 5.78
CA GLY A 63 0.48 -3.66 6.31
C GLY A 63 1.81 -3.79 5.55
N ARG A 64 2.23 -5.04 5.27
CA ARG A 64 3.44 -5.30 4.48
C ARG A 64 3.33 -4.77 3.05
N PHE A 65 2.17 -4.93 2.40
CA PHE A 65 1.96 -4.37 1.06
C PHE A 65 2.19 -2.86 1.06
N VAL A 66 1.61 -2.16 2.04
CA VAL A 66 1.73 -0.71 2.17
C VAL A 66 3.18 -0.28 2.42
N ASP A 67 3.89 -0.97 3.30
CA ASP A 67 5.29 -0.66 3.61
C ASP A 67 6.20 -0.85 2.39
N GLU A 68 6.03 -1.96 1.65
CA GLU A 68 6.83 -2.22 0.46
C GLU A 68 6.49 -1.22 -0.66
N SER A 69 5.22 -0.90 -0.87
CA SER A 69 4.82 0.05 -1.91
C SER A 69 5.29 1.49 -1.61
N ASP A 70 5.30 1.91 -0.33
CA ASP A 70 5.88 3.18 0.10
C ASP A 70 7.39 3.25 -0.18
N ARG A 71 8.13 2.15 0.03
CA ARG A 71 9.56 2.08 -0.30
C ARG A 71 9.83 2.15 -1.80
N GLN A 72 8.93 1.61 -2.62
CA GLN A 72 9.06 1.62 -4.08
C GLN A 72 8.68 2.98 -4.70
N ALA A 73 7.76 3.73 -4.09
CA ALA A 73 7.27 4.99 -4.65
C ALA A 73 8.38 6.01 -5.02
N PRO A 74 9.42 6.25 -4.20
CA PRO A 74 10.54 7.12 -4.57
C PRO A 74 11.36 6.58 -5.76
N LEU A 75 11.55 5.26 -5.85
CA LEU A 75 12.30 4.64 -6.95
C LEU A 75 11.56 4.82 -8.27
N LEU A 76 10.25 4.61 -8.27
CA LEU A 76 9.40 4.85 -9.43
C LEU A 76 9.36 6.33 -9.83
N THR A 77 9.39 7.24 -8.85
CA THR A 77 9.46 8.69 -9.10
C THR A 77 10.73 9.07 -9.85
N ARG A 78 11.90 8.62 -9.36
CA ARG A 78 13.19 8.84 -10.03
C ARG A 78 13.21 8.26 -11.45
N LYS A 79 12.59 7.09 -11.63
CA LYS A 79 12.46 6.46 -12.96
C LYS A 79 11.61 7.32 -13.90
N ALA A 80 10.48 7.87 -13.44
CA ALA A 80 9.64 8.75 -14.24
C ALA A 80 10.37 10.04 -14.64
N GLU A 81 11.11 10.65 -13.71
CA GLU A 81 11.92 11.84 -13.96
C GLU A 81 13.01 11.60 -15.00
N ALA A 82 13.72 10.46 -14.91
CA ALA A 82 14.75 10.10 -15.88
C ALA A 82 14.18 9.87 -17.29
N ILE A 83 13.01 9.24 -17.39
CA ILE A 83 12.31 9.05 -18.68
C ILE A 83 11.89 10.41 -19.25
N ARG A 84 11.34 11.30 -18.41
CA ARG A 84 10.90 12.64 -18.84
C ARG A 84 12.07 13.45 -19.39
N GLU A 85 13.22 13.42 -18.72
CA GLU A 85 14.41 14.13 -19.18
C GLU A 85 14.95 13.55 -20.51
N TYR A 86 14.94 12.23 -20.66
CA TYR A 86 15.35 11.57 -21.91
C TYR A 86 14.44 11.92 -23.10
N LEU A 87 13.14 12.12 -22.87
CA LEU A 87 12.17 12.48 -23.90
C LEU A 87 12.12 13.97 -24.21
N ARG A 88 12.84 14.81 -23.45
CA ARG A 88 12.84 16.26 -23.66
C ARG A 88 13.54 16.60 -25.00
N PRO A 89 12.90 17.37 -25.90
CA PRO A 89 13.56 17.85 -27.10
C PRO A 89 14.76 18.72 -26.72
N ARG A 90 15.88 18.55 -27.44
CA ARG A 90 17.05 19.44 -27.34
C ARG A 90 16.76 20.82 -27.91
#